data_AF-X0TNC5-F1
#
_entry.id   AF-X0TNC5-F1
#
_cell.length_a   1.000
_cell.length_b   1.000
_cell.length_c   1.000
_cell.angle_alpha   90.00
_cell.angle_beta   90.00
_cell.angle_gamma   90.00
#
_symmetry.space_group_name_H-M   'P 1'
#
loop_
_entity.id
_entity.type
_entity.pdbx_description
1 polymer ?
#
loop_
_entity_poly.entity_id
_entity_poly.type
_entity_poly.pdbx_seq_one_letter_code
_entity_poly.pdbx_strand_id
1 'polypeptide(L)'
;MPKQKIRIKLKGFDHKLVDQSARQIVEAVEGTGAVTSGPVPLPTHIQRFSVIRSPFIDKDSQEQFEVRTHKRLIYIVETTSKTIDALT
;
A
#
# COMPACT_ATOMS: atom_id res chain seq x y z
N MET A 1 22.02 -15.91 -15.12
CA MET A 1 22.11 -14.72 -14.24
C MET A 1 20.95 -14.78 -13.24
N PRO A 2 21.15 -14.43 -11.95
CA PRO A 2 20.06 -14.48 -10.99
C PRO A 2 18.94 -13.52 -11.42
N LYS A 3 17.73 -14.03 -11.59
CA LYS A 3 16.55 -13.20 -11.91
C LYS A 3 16.33 -12.22 -10.75
N GLN A 4 16.62 -10.94 -10.96
CA GLN A 4 16.36 -9.89 -9.98
C GLN A 4 14.84 -9.76 -9.83
N LYS A 5 14.35 -10.07 -8.63
CA LYS A 5 12.92 -9.96 -8.28
C LYS A 5 12.74 -8.70 -7.46
N ILE A 6 11.97 -7.74 -7.97
CA ILE A 6 11.64 -6.51 -7.24
C ILE A 6 10.29 -6.70 -6.55
N ARG A 7 10.21 -6.29 -5.28
CA ARG A 7 8.99 -6.33 -4.47
C ARG A 7 8.65 -4.93 -4.02
N ILE A 8 7.52 -4.41 -4.49
CA ILE A 8 7.05 -3.08 -4.12
C ILE A 8 5.89 -3.23 -3.14
N LYS A 9 6.06 -2.69 -1.93
CA LYS A 9 5.02 -2.70 -0.90
C LYS A 9 4.45 -1.30 -0.73
N LEU A 10 3.26 -1.07 -1.26
CA LEU A 10 2.53 0.18 -1.09
C LEU A 10 1.82 0.16 0.26
N LYS A 11 1.89 1.30 0.97
CA LYS A 11 1.15 1.55 2.21
C LYS A 11 0.48 2.91 2.09
N GLY A 12 -0.79 3.00 2.49
CA GLY A 12 -1.49 4.27 2.57
C GLY A 12 -2.70 4.18 3.48
N PHE A 13 -3.18 5.35 3.90
CA PHE A 13 -4.34 5.47 4.78
C PHE A 13 -5.67 5.42 4.00
N ASP A 14 -5.69 5.95 2.78
CA ASP A 14 -6.85 5.87 1.89
C ASP A 14 -6.68 4.75 0.85
N HIS A 15 -7.67 3.86 0.79
CA HIS A 15 -7.74 2.79 -0.19
C HIS A 15 -7.79 3.28 -1.64
N LYS A 16 -8.49 4.40 -1.95
CA LYS A 16 -8.67 4.86 -3.34
C LYS A 16 -7.35 5.29 -3.95
N LEU A 17 -6.59 6.09 -3.21
CA LEU A 17 -5.26 6.55 -3.63
C LEU A 17 -4.30 5.37 -3.79
N VAL A 18 -4.29 4.43 -2.85
CA VAL A 18 -3.41 3.25 -2.93
C VAL A 18 -3.73 2.40 -4.15
N ASP A 19 -5.02 2.21 -4.46
CA ASP A 19 -5.45 1.43 -5.63
C ASP A 19 -5.15 2.17 -6.94
N GLN A 20 -5.31 3.50 -6.97
CA GLN A 20 -4.93 4.32 -8.11
C GLN A 20 -3.43 4.26 -8.38
N SER A 21 -2.60 4.47 -7.36
CA SER A 21 -1.14 4.38 -7.50
C SER A 21 -0.70 2.96 -7.89
N ALA A 22 -1.34 1.93 -7.35
CA ALA A 22 -1.04 0.55 -7.72
C ALA A 22 -1.33 0.29 -9.20
N ARG A 23 -2.44 0.80 -9.73
CA ARG A 23 -2.77 0.70 -11.17
C ARG A 23 -1.76 1.46 -12.04
N GLN A 24 -1.41 2.69 -11.67
CA GLN A 24 -0.44 3.49 -12.41
C GLN A 24 0.93 2.80 -12.49
N ILE A 25 1.39 2.19 -11.39
CA ILE A 25 2.65 1.43 -11.37
C ILE A 25 2.55 0.20 -12.27
N VAL A 26 1.43 -0.52 -12.25
CA VAL A 26 1.22 -1.68 -13.12
C VAL A 26 1.22 -1.28 -14.60
N GLU A 27 0.49 -0.23 -14.97
CA GLU A 27 0.43 0.28 -16.35
C GLU A 27 1.82 0.73 -16.85
N ALA A 28 2.59 1.43 -16.02
CA ALA A 28 3.95 1.86 -16.36
C ALA A 28 4.91 0.69 -16.58
N VAL A 29 4.79 -0.36 -15.77
CA VAL A 29 5.65 -1.56 -15.86
C VAL A 29 5.24 -2.46 -17.04
N GLU A 30 3.93 -2.58 -17.31
CA GLU A 30 3.44 -3.27 -18.51
C GLU A 30 3.86 -2.55 -19.79
N GLY A 31 3.81 -1.21 -19.83
CA GLY A 31 4.25 -0.41 -20.97
C GLY A 31 5.75 -0.55 -21.30
N THR A 32 6.58 -0.94 -20.32
CA THR A 32 8.01 -1.20 -20.51
C THR A 32 8.32 -2.67 -20.85
N GLY A 33 7.29 -3.52 -20.94
CA GLY A 33 7.40 -4.93 -21.34
C GLY A 33 7.87 -5.89 -20.25
N ALA A 34 7.82 -5.46 -18.97
CA ALA A 34 8.19 -6.32 -17.85
C ALA A 34 6.98 -7.11 -17.34
N VAL A 35 7.22 -8.36 -16.94
CA VAL A 35 6.17 -9.23 -16.41
C VAL A 35 5.93 -8.90 -14.93
N THR A 36 4.73 -8.43 -14.61
CA THR A 36 4.29 -8.18 -13.24
C THR A 36 3.29 -9.23 -12.77
N SER A 37 3.34 -9.53 -11.49
CA SER A 37 2.20 -10.08 -10.77
C SER A 37 1.43 -8.89 -10.21
N GLY A 38 0.16 -8.78 -10.62
CA GLY A 38 -0.74 -7.67 -10.31
C GLY A 38 -0.86 -7.34 -8.83
N PRO A 39 -1.53 -6.22 -8.48
CA PRO A 39 -1.49 -5.68 -7.13
C PRO A 39 -2.20 -6.60 -6.14
N VAL A 40 -1.42 -7.34 -5.35
CA VAL A 40 -1.94 -8.30 -4.38
C VAL A 40 -2.41 -7.54 -3.14
N PRO A 41 -3.69 -7.66 -2.75
CA PRO A 41 -4.21 -7.04 -1.55
C PRO A 41 -3.68 -7.77 -0.31
N LEU A 42 -2.99 -7.04 0.57
CA LEU A 42 -2.60 -7.56 1.89
C LEU A 42 -3.64 -7.14 2.94
N PRO A 43 -3.75 -7.88 4.05
CA PRO A 43 -4.63 -7.50 5.16
C PRO A 43 -4.37 -6.08 5.64
N THR A 44 -5.44 -5.31 5.79
CA THR A 44 -5.40 -3.96 6.35
C THR A 44 -5.00 -4.04 7.82
N HIS A 45 -4.09 -3.17 8.23
CA HIS A 45 -3.78 -3.05 9.64
C HIS A 45 -4.69 -1.99 10.25
N ILE A 46 -5.41 -2.37 11.31
CA ILE A 46 -6.35 -1.48 11.99
C ILE A 46 -5.82 -1.26 13.39
N GLN A 47 -5.45 -0.03 13.70
CA GLN A 47 -5.07 0.40 15.04
C GLN A 47 -6.24 1.16 15.65
N ARG A 48 -6.72 0.72 16.81
CA ARG A 48 -7.88 1.31 17.49
C ARG A 48 -7.43 2.01 18.76
N PHE A 49 -7.96 3.19 19.01
CA PHE A 49 -7.65 4.02 20.16
C PHE A 49 -8.95 4.51 20.78
N SER A 50 -9.08 4.37 22.09
CA SER A 50 -10.20 4.91 22.87
C SER A 50 -9.69 6.09 23.70
N VAL A 51 -10.31 7.26 23.56
CA VAL A 51 -9.95 8.47 24.32
C VAL A 51 -11.19 8.98 25.04
N ILE A 52 -11.01 9.48 26.27
CA ILE A 52 -12.07 10.15 27.01
C ILE A 52 -12.39 11.48 26.34
N ARG A 53 -13.67 11.79 26.12
CA ARG A 53 -14.08 13.06 25.48
C ARG A 53 -13.90 14.26 26.42
N SER A 54 -14.22 14.08 27.69
CA SER A 54 -14.10 15.13 28.71
C SER A 54 -12.66 15.26 29.21
N PRO A 55 -12.16 16.47 29.48
CA PRO A 55 -10.90 16.66 30.17
C PRO A 55 -10.94 16.19 31.64
N PHE A 56 -12.13 16.03 32.25
CA PHE A 56 -12.26 15.68 33.67
C PHE A 56 -13.54 14.87 33.99
N ILE A 57 -13.42 13.93 34.94
CA ILE A 57 -14.45 13.06 35.56
C ILE A 57 -15.21 12.09 34.64
N ASP A 58 -15.68 12.52 33.47
CA ASP A 58 -16.63 11.75 32.66
C ASP A 58 -15.96 10.62 31.85
N LYS A 59 -15.69 9.48 32.51
CA LYS A 59 -14.99 8.30 31.95
C LYS A 59 -15.86 7.42 31.04
N ASP A 60 -17.18 7.47 31.20
CA ASP A 60 -18.11 6.65 30.42
C ASP A 60 -18.29 7.24 29.01
N SER A 61 -18.09 8.55 28.87
CA SER A 61 -18.03 9.26 27.59
C SER A 61 -16.67 9.05 26.90
N GLN A 62 -16.57 7.98 26.11
CA GLN A 62 -15.38 7.65 25.31
C GLN A 62 -15.63 7.80 23.81
N GLU A 63 -14.60 8.19 23.08
CA GLU A 63 -14.58 8.24 21.63
C GLU A 63 -13.60 7.22 21.07
N GLN A 64 -14.02 6.53 20.01
CA GLN A 64 -13.26 5.47 19.37
C GLN A 64 -12.69 6.00 18.06
N PHE A 65 -11.37 6.04 17.97
CA PHE A 65 -10.64 6.39 16.77
C PHE A 65 -9.98 5.16 16.18
N GLU A 66 -9.80 5.14 14.86
CA GLU A 66 -8.99 4.12 14.22
C GLU A 66 -8.12 4.68 13.11
N VAL A 67 -6.93 4.10 12.98
CA VAL A 67 -6.03 4.32 11.85
C VAL A 67 -6.00 3.02 11.06
N ARG A 68 -6.49 3.09 9.81
CA ARG A 68 -6.46 1.97 8.87
C ARG A 68 -5.29 2.16 7.92
N THR A 69 -4.40 1.17 7.83
CA THR A 69 -3.33 1.13 6.84
C THR A 69 -3.62 0.06 5.81
N HIS A 70 -3.91 0.49 4.58
CA HIS A 70 -4.07 -0.37 3.42
C HIS A 70 -2.71 -0.72 2.85
N LYS A 71 -2.55 -2.00 2.51
CA LYS A 71 -1.27 -2.55 2.03
C LYS A 71 -1.51 -3.26 0.70
N ARG A 72 -0.74 -2.91 -0.32
CA ARG A 72 -0.70 -3.62 -1.61
C ARG A 72 0.71 -4.08 -1.89
N LEU A 73 0.84 -5.24 -2.51
CA LEU A 73 2.12 -5.83 -2.87
C LEU A 73 2.15 -6.07 -4.37
N ILE A 74 3.15 -5.49 -5.05
CA ILE A 74 3.39 -5.68 -6.47
C ILE A 74 4.71 -6.43 -6.60
N TYR A 75 4.71 -7.47 -7.43
CA TYR A 75 5.89 -8.28 -7.71
C TYR A 75 6.27 -8.12 -9.18
N ILE A 76 7.53 -7.76 -9.42
CA ILE A 76 8.11 -7.72 -10.77
C ILE A 76 8.99 -8.96 -10.92
N VAL A 77 8.61 -9.85 -11.84
CA VAL A 77 9.22 -11.18 -12.01
C VAL A 77 10.42 -11.11 -12.95
N GLU A 78 10.34 -10.26 -13.97
CA GLU A 78 11.37 -10.05 -14.99
C GLU A 78 11.62 -8.56 -15.16
N THR A 79 12.87 -8.15 -14.97
CA THR A 79 13.29 -6.75 -14.99
C THR A 79 14.09 -6.46 -16.25
N THR A 80 13.64 -5.47 -17.03
CA THR A 80 14.39 -4.82 -18.10
C THR A 80 15.12 -3.58 -17.56
N SER A 81 16.18 -3.08 -18.21
CA SER A 81 16.84 -1.85 -17.73
C SER A 81 15.88 -0.65 -17.76
N LYS A 82 15.04 -0.58 -18.81
CA LYS A 82 14.00 0.44 -18.98
C LYS A 82 12.97 0.47 -17.85
N THR A 83 12.69 -0.68 -17.23
CA THR A 83 11.75 -0.74 -16.09
C THR A 83 12.35 -0.10 -14.84
N ILE A 84 13.66 -0.24 -14.63
CA ILE A 84 14.35 0.34 -13.48
C ILE A 84 14.34 1.87 -13.59
N ASP A 85 14.60 2.39 -14.79
CA ASP A 85 14.57 3.83 -15.06
C ASP A 85 13.16 4.41 -14.93
N ALA A 86 12.12 3.68 -15.37
CA ALA A 86 10.73 4.11 -15.26
C ALA A 86 10.16 4.11 -13.82
N LEU A 87 10.84 3.44 -12.90
CA LEU A 87 10.45 3.34 -11.48
C LEU A 87 11.25 4.28 -10.56
N THR A 88 12.21 5.02 -11.11
CA THR A 88 13.03 6.02 -10.40
C THR A 88 12.35 7.39 -10.48
#